data_AF-A0A154QGI2-F1
#
_entry.id   AF-A0A154QGI2-F1
#
_cell.length_a   1.000
_cell.length_b   1.000
_cell.length_c   1.000
_cell.angle_alpha   90.00
_cell.angle_beta   90.00
_cell.angle_gamma   90.00
#
_symmetry.space_group_name_H-M   'P 1'
#
loop_
_entity.id
_entity.type
_entity.pdbx_description
1 polymer ?
#
loop_
_entity_poly.entity_id
_entity_poly.type
_entity_poly.pdbx_seq_one_letter_code
_entity_poly.pdbx_strand_id
1 'polypeptide(L)'
;MPAKASSLYFEKVAVKTTSERTCLSFARQVIHPGGYTGIHTSQSEAAGNTQGVYVSITCVGRGSLPAIAVVMAMSDDFAAAKQVGHTAATHMAGVQLID
;
A
#
# COMPACT_ATOMS: atom_id res chain seq x y z
N MET A 1 29.50 9.06 -8.87
CA MET A 1 28.43 8.91 -7.86
C MET A 1 28.06 7.43 -7.84
N PRO A 2 28.13 6.71 -6.72
CA PRO A 2 27.69 5.31 -6.70
C PRO A 2 26.19 5.28 -7.01
N ALA A 3 25.76 4.32 -7.83
CA ALA A 3 24.33 4.09 -8.05
C ALA A 3 23.70 3.73 -6.70
N LYS A 4 22.88 4.62 -6.15
CA LYS A 4 22.03 4.28 -5.01
C LYS A 4 21.03 3.24 -5.50
N ALA A 5 21.28 1.98 -5.16
CA ALA A 5 20.33 0.91 -5.46
C ALA A 5 19.14 1.06 -4.51
N SER A 6 18.01 1.53 -5.04
CA SER A 6 16.77 1.52 -4.27
C SER A 6 16.34 0.07 -4.06
N SER A 7 16.18 -0.31 -2.80
CA SER A 7 15.64 -1.58 -2.38
C SER A 7 14.12 -1.58 -2.52
N LEU A 8 13.56 -2.62 -3.13
CA LEU A 8 12.12 -2.79 -3.30
C LEU A 8 11.65 -3.98 -2.46
N TYR A 9 10.59 -3.76 -1.69
CA TYR A 9 9.83 -4.79 -1.01
C TYR A 9 8.39 -4.77 -1.53
N PHE A 10 7.78 -5.95 -1.71
CA PHE A 10 6.35 -6.02 -2.02
C PHE A 10 5.67 -7.16 -1.28
N GLU A 11 4.41 -6.96 -0.94
CA GLU A 11 3.54 -7.94 -0.31
C GLU A 11 2.15 -7.86 -0.95
N LYS A 12 1.47 -9.01 -1.03
CA LYS A 12 0.09 -9.08 -1.51
C LYS A 12 -0.80 -9.57 -0.38
N VAL A 13 -1.95 -8.94 -0.21
CA VAL A 13 -2.89 -9.29 0.85
C VAL A 13 -4.32 -9.29 0.33
N ALA A 14 -5.09 -10.28 0.76
CA ALA A 14 -6.53 -10.30 0.50
C ALA A 14 -7.21 -9.27 1.41
N VAL A 15 -7.97 -8.36 0.83
CA VAL A 15 -8.73 -7.35 1.58
C VAL A 15 -10.14 -7.84 1.84
N LYS A 16 -10.82 -7.27 2.84
CA LYS A 16 -12.16 -7.68 3.26
C LYS A 16 -13.27 -7.08 2.37
N THR A 17 -13.09 -7.14 1.06
CA THR A 17 -14.05 -6.70 0.04
C THR A 17 -13.77 -7.39 -1.28
N THR A 18 -14.80 -7.59 -2.12
CA THR A 18 -14.63 -8.02 -3.52
C THR A 18 -14.50 -6.84 -4.49
N SER A 19 -14.83 -5.62 -4.04
CA SER A 19 -14.82 -4.42 -4.87
C SER A 19 -13.45 -3.77 -4.88
N GLU A 20 -12.88 -3.61 -6.08
CA GLU A 20 -11.64 -2.86 -6.30
C GLU A 20 -11.75 -1.41 -5.81
N ARG A 21 -12.88 -0.76 -6.07
CA ARG A 21 -13.15 0.62 -5.61
C ARG A 21 -13.12 0.71 -4.09
N THR A 22 -13.73 -0.25 -3.39
CA THR A 22 -13.71 -0.29 -1.93
C THR A 22 -12.31 -0.59 -1.39
N CYS A 23 -11.57 -1.49 -2.03
CA CYS A 23 -10.15 -1.72 -1.71
C CYS A 23 -9.34 -0.43 -1.83
N LEU A 24 -9.56 0.36 -2.88
CA LEU A 24 -8.87 1.63 -3.07
C LEU A 24 -9.23 2.65 -1.99
N SER A 25 -10.49 2.68 -1.54
CA SER A 25 -10.89 3.47 -0.37
C SER A 25 -10.15 3.05 0.90
N PHE A 26 -9.95 1.74 1.12
CA PHE A 26 -9.11 1.26 2.23
C PHE A 26 -7.66 1.73 2.08
N ALA A 27 -7.10 1.65 0.87
CA ALA A 27 -5.73 2.12 0.60
C ALA A 27 -5.56 3.61 0.93
N ARG A 28 -6.54 4.45 0.59
CA ARG A 28 -6.57 5.86 0.98
C ARG A 28 -6.61 6.04 2.50
N GLN A 29 -7.37 5.22 3.21
CA GLN A 29 -7.39 5.23 4.68
C GLN A 29 -6.10 4.73 5.32
N VAL A 30 -5.30 3.90 4.65
CA VAL A 30 -3.98 3.51 5.16
C VAL A 30 -2.98 4.67 5.00
N ILE A 31 -3.06 5.40 3.89
CA ILE A 31 -2.09 6.44 3.55
C ILE A 31 -2.39 7.79 4.21
N HIS A 32 -3.65 8.25 4.24
CA HIS A 32 -3.97 9.59 4.77
C HIS A 32 -3.67 9.81 6.27
N PRO A 33 -4.10 8.92 7.20
CA PRO A 33 -3.82 9.09 8.63
C PRO A 33 -2.43 8.59 9.04
N GLY A 34 -1.72 7.85 8.19
CA GLY A 34 -0.43 7.22 8.52
C GLY A 34 0.79 8.14 8.50
N GLY A 35 0.61 9.46 8.46
CA GLY A 35 1.71 10.43 8.37
C GLY A 35 2.44 10.43 7.04
N TYR A 36 1.78 9.97 5.96
CA TYR A 36 2.37 10.00 4.62
C TYR A 36 2.35 11.41 4.04
N THR A 37 3.33 11.70 3.20
CA THR A 37 3.51 12.97 2.48
C THR A 37 3.60 12.71 0.98
N GLY A 38 3.36 13.74 0.15
CA GLY A 38 3.35 13.57 -1.31
C GLY A 38 2.31 12.55 -1.78
N ILE A 39 1.15 12.54 -1.10
CA ILE A 39 0.08 11.58 -1.37
C ILE A 39 -0.47 11.83 -2.77
N HIS A 40 -0.53 10.76 -3.57
CA HIS A 40 -1.24 10.77 -4.84
C HIS A 40 -2.14 9.55 -4.93
N THR A 41 -3.29 9.75 -5.57
CA THR A 41 -4.27 8.69 -5.77
C THR A 41 -4.72 8.72 -7.22
N SER A 42 -4.78 7.54 -7.83
CA SER A 42 -5.29 7.32 -9.18
C SER A 42 -6.55 6.44 -9.11
N GLN A 43 -6.99 5.92 -10.25
CA GLN A 43 -8.13 5.00 -10.30
C GLN A 43 -7.80 3.59 -9.78
N SER A 44 -6.53 3.23 -9.67
CA SER A 44 -6.09 1.88 -9.29
C SER A 44 -5.05 1.87 -8.16
N GLU A 45 -4.51 3.03 -7.80
CA GLU A 45 -3.38 3.17 -6.87
C GLU A 45 -3.62 4.28 -5.84
N ALA A 46 -3.17 4.06 -4.62
CA ALA A 46 -2.90 5.11 -3.65
C ALA A 46 -1.44 4.99 -3.21
N ALA A 47 -0.72 6.10 -3.20
CA ALA A 47 0.70 6.09 -2.91
C ALA A 47 1.14 7.36 -2.17
N GLY A 48 2.28 7.29 -1.51
CA GLY A 48 2.86 8.38 -0.73
C GLY A 48 4.18 7.99 -0.09
N ASN A 49 4.81 8.94 0.60
CA ASN A 49 6.09 8.73 1.27
C ASN A 49 5.94 8.82 2.79
N THR A 50 6.53 7.89 3.52
CA THR A 50 6.62 7.94 4.99
C THR A 50 7.99 7.45 5.44
N GLN A 51 8.61 8.13 6.40
CA GLN A 51 9.91 7.73 6.97
C GLN A 51 11.02 7.50 5.92
N GLY A 52 11.01 8.27 4.81
CA GLY A 52 11.95 8.09 3.70
C GLY A 52 11.68 6.86 2.81
N VAL A 53 10.55 6.18 3.01
CA VAL A 53 10.08 5.05 2.22
C VAL A 53 8.91 5.48 1.35
N TYR A 54 9.05 5.27 0.04
CA TYR A 54 7.93 5.39 -0.89
C TYR A 54 7.05 4.15 -0.79
N VAL A 55 5.73 4.32 -0.64
CA VAL A 55 4.76 3.24 -0.61
C VAL A 55 3.72 3.45 -1.69
N SER A 56 3.39 2.38 -2.40
CA SER A 56 2.30 2.30 -3.36
C SER A 56 1.40 1.12 -3.02
N ILE A 57 0.10 1.34 -3.02
CA ILE A 57 -0.92 0.32 -2.78
C ILE A 57 -1.81 0.28 -4.02
N THR A 58 -1.72 -0.81 -4.76
CA THR A 58 -2.55 -1.08 -5.93
C THR A 58 -3.62 -2.10 -5.59
N CYS A 59 -4.87 -1.84 -5.99
CA CYS A 59 -5.97 -2.77 -5.75
C CYS A 59 -6.36 -3.52 -7.03
N VAL A 60 -6.61 -4.82 -6.90
CA VAL A 60 -6.96 -5.70 -8.02
C VAL A 60 -8.25 -6.44 -7.70
N GLY A 61 -9.31 -6.15 -8.46
CA GLY A 61 -10.56 -6.90 -8.42
C GLY A 61 -10.40 -8.33 -8.96
N ARG A 62 -11.09 -9.28 -8.33
CA ARG A 62 -11.03 -10.72 -8.69
C ARG A 62 -12.41 -11.37 -8.87
N GLY A 63 -13.38 -10.60 -9.34
CA GLY A 63 -14.76 -11.06 -9.52
C GLY A 63 -15.43 -11.36 -8.18
N SER A 64 -15.83 -12.61 -7.94
CA SER A 64 -16.49 -13.04 -6.71
C SER A 64 -15.53 -13.31 -5.55
N LEU A 65 -14.21 -13.28 -5.78
CA LEU A 65 -13.20 -13.47 -4.75
C LEU A 65 -12.83 -12.13 -4.09
N PRO A 66 -12.34 -12.16 -2.84
CA PRO A 66 -11.77 -10.98 -2.22
C PRO A 66 -10.73 -10.32 -3.14
N ALA A 67 -10.83 -9.00 -3.27
CA ALA A 67 -9.85 -8.19 -3.97
C ALA A 67 -8.48 -8.34 -3.28
N ILE A 68 -7.42 -8.13 -4.04
CA ILE A 68 -6.06 -8.12 -3.52
C ILE A 68 -5.56 -6.69 -3.48
N ALA A 69 -4.93 -6.31 -2.38
CA ALA A 69 -4.03 -5.17 -2.33
C ALA A 69 -2.59 -5.64 -2.55
N VAL A 70 -1.92 -5.06 -3.54
CA VAL A 70 -0.49 -5.21 -3.76
C VAL A 70 0.18 -3.97 -3.16
N VAL A 71 0.94 -4.18 -2.10
CA VAL A 71 1.68 -3.12 -1.41
C VAL A 71 3.13 -3.20 -1.83
N MET A 72 3.64 -2.12 -2.41
CA MET A 72 5.04 -1.95 -2.78
C MET A 72 5.66 -0.86 -1.91
N ALA A 73 6.86 -1.11 -1.41
CA ALA A 73 7.63 -0.17 -0.61
C ALA A 73 9.06 -0.07 -1.15
N MET A 74 9.58 1.15 -1.29
CA MET A 74 10.91 1.42 -1.83
C MET A 74 11.70 2.38 -0.95
N SER A 75 12.97 2.06 -0.70
CA SER A 75 13.89 2.86 0.11
C SER A 75 15.35 2.54 -0.25
N ASP A 76 16.29 3.39 0.14
CA ASP A 76 17.72 3.08 0.09
C ASP A 76 18.10 1.95 1.11
N ASP A 77 17.23 1.68 2.10
CA ASP A 77 17.38 0.59 3.08
C ASP A 77 16.25 -0.44 2.95
N PHE A 78 16.61 -1.70 2.67
CA PHE A 78 15.66 -2.81 2.54
C PHE A 78 14.91 -3.10 3.86
N ALA A 79 15.57 -2.95 5.02
CA ALA A 79 14.91 -3.21 6.30
C ALA A 79 13.78 -2.21 6.54
N ALA A 80 14.02 -0.92 6.27
CA ALA A 80 12.99 0.11 6.28
C ALA A 80 11.87 -0.16 5.27
N ALA A 81 12.20 -0.49 4.01
CA ALA A 81 11.21 -0.83 2.99
C ALA A 81 10.31 -2.00 3.41
N LYS A 82 10.91 -3.07 3.95
CA LYS A 82 10.20 -4.24 4.45
C LYS A 82 9.30 -3.90 5.64
N GLN A 83 9.80 -3.17 6.62
CA GLN A 83 9.03 -2.82 7.81
C GLN A 83 7.79 -1.98 7.47
N VAL A 84 7.99 -0.92 6.68
CA VAL A 84 6.90 -0.02 6.25
C VAL A 84 5.91 -0.75 5.35
N GLY A 85 6.41 -1.49 4.34
CA GLY A 85 5.54 -2.24 3.43
C GLY A 85 4.70 -3.31 4.14
N HIS A 86 5.31 -4.06 5.06
CA HIS A 86 4.59 -5.07 5.85
C HIS A 86 3.54 -4.45 6.79
N THR A 87 3.85 -3.30 7.39
CA THR A 87 2.91 -2.55 8.24
C THR A 87 1.70 -2.09 7.42
N ALA A 88 1.93 -1.51 6.24
CA ALA A 88 0.85 -1.11 5.33
C ALA A 88 0.02 -2.32 4.86
N ALA A 89 0.63 -3.45 4.53
CA ALA A 89 -0.07 -4.68 4.15
C ALA A 89 -0.94 -5.22 5.30
N THR A 90 -0.42 -5.21 6.53
CA THR A 90 -1.16 -5.62 7.73
C THR A 90 -2.38 -4.72 7.96
N HIS A 91 -2.23 -3.40 7.80
CA HIS A 91 -3.36 -2.48 7.90
C HIS A 91 -4.42 -2.77 6.83
N MET A 92 -4.01 -2.97 5.56
CA MET A 92 -4.92 -3.33 4.47
C MET A 92 -5.71 -4.61 4.74
N ALA A 93 -5.08 -5.62 5.37
CA ALA A 93 -5.76 -6.85 5.78
C ALA A 93 -6.85 -6.60 6.83
N GLY A 94 -6.60 -5.63 7.72
CA GLY A 94 -7.43 -5.30 8.86
C GLY A 94 -8.62 -4.40 8.52
N VAL A 95 -8.46 -3.47 7.58
CA VAL A 95 -9.45 -2.42 7.28
C VAL A 95 -10.80 -3.02 6.89
N GLN A 96 -11.84 -2.51 7.54
CA GLN A 96 -13.24 -2.63 7.14
C GLN A 96 -13.79 -1.22 7.13
N LEU A 97 -14.57 -0.84 6.11
CA LEU A 97 -15.40 0.35 6.22
C LEU A 97 -16.47 0.04 7.27
N ILE A 98 -16.49 0.83 8.33
CA ILE A 98 -17.62 0.90 9.24
C ILE A 98 -18.50 2.00 8.67
N ASP A 99 -19.68 1.62 8.18
CA ASP A 99 -20.74 2.58 7.82
C ASP A 99 -21.40 3.12 9.09
#